data_AF-X1TH26-F1
#
_entry.id   AF-X1TH26-F1
#
_cell.length_a   1.000
_cell.length_b   1.000
_cell.length_c   1.000
_cell.angle_alpha   90.00
_cell.angle_beta   90.00
_cell.angle_gamma   90.00
#
_symmetry.space_group_name_H-M   'P 1'
#
loop_
_entity.id
_entity.type
_entity.pdbx_description
1 polymer ?
#
loop_
_entity_poly.entity_id
_entity_poly.type
_entity_poly.pdbx_seq_one_letter_code
_entity_poly.pdbx_strand_id
1 'polypeptide(L)'
;PAAEGVLLWDEHTFGMAISHGHAGDWYYGDEFQAQRAAGTYKEIEASWKEKGDRVYQAEKILEPAYDREMKRISTMINVEGQRIVVYNPLPWVRSGLVTILQKNNIVALENLSTGEIIPVHNKGNILRFIAKDIPSSGYATFVPVKEQNPKNVTTTIADEKGNMIENEYFKVKIDPSKGSVVSIIDKKSGKEMVDQSSEYGFGQYMYERFSNKNASNYVDQYLKVRYSWGLTEFGRPNLDDTPYKRVDGGKAKVTYFSDDISA
;
A
#
# COMPACT_ATOMS: atom_id res chain seq x y z
N PRO A 1 21.82 -2.20 -15.66
CA PRO A 1 20.61 -1.46 -16.07
C PRO A 1 19.48 -1.44 -15.02
N ALA A 2 18.95 -2.60 -14.58
CA ALA A 2 17.85 -2.60 -13.60
C ALA A 2 18.27 -2.06 -12.21
N ALA A 3 19.38 -2.58 -11.66
CA ALA A 3 19.92 -2.11 -10.38
C ALA A 3 20.29 -0.61 -10.41
N GLU A 4 20.86 -0.15 -11.51
CA GLU A 4 21.16 1.27 -11.74
C GLU A 4 19.88 2.12 -11.75
N GLY A 5 18.81 1.66 -12.41
CA GLY A 5 17.50 2.33 -12.39
C GLY A 5 16.95 2.48 -10.96
N VAL A 6 17.05 1.43 -10.14
CA VAL A 6 16.62 1.48 -8.73
C VAL A 6 17.48 2.45 -7.91
N LEU A 7 18.80 2.45 -8.10
CA LEU A 7 19.71 3.37 -7.39
C LEU A 7 19.45 4.84 -7.76
N LEU A 8 19.16 5.12 -9.03
CA LEU A 8 18.89 6.48 -9.51
C LEU A 8 17.48 6.95 -9.13
N TRP A 9 16.56 6.03 -8.84
CA TRP A 9 15.29 6.35 -8.20
C TRP A 9 15.48 6.82 -6.75
N ASP A 10 16.32 6.11 -5.99
CA ASP A 10 16.55 6.33 -4.55
C ASP A 10 17.39 7.57 -4.22
N GLU A 11 17.90 8.26 -5.24
CA GLU A 11 18.58 9.53 -5.06
C GLU A 11 17.62 10.56 -4.40
N HIS A 12 18.11 11.41 -3.49
CA HIS A 12 17.24 12.27 -2.67
C HIS A 12 16.52 13.41 -3.44
N THR A 13 17.04 13.82 -4.59
CA THR A 13 16.55 14.97 -5.37
C THR A 13 15.50 14.54 -6.38
N PHE A 14 14.22 14.73 -6.09
CA PHE A 14 13.16 14.24 -6.97
C PHE A 14 12.86 15.18 -8.17
N GLY A 15 13.82 15.31 -9.08
CA GLY A 15 13.70 16.19 -10.26
C GLY A 15 13.83 17.67 -9.89
N MET A 16 13.32 18.54 -10.76
CA MET A 16 13.39 19.99 -10.56
C MET A 16 12.37 20.46 -9.50
N ALA A 17 12.68 21.59 -8.86
CA ALA A 17 11.81 22.30 -7.94
C ALA A 17 11.47 23.68 -8.52
N ILE A 18 10.25 24.16 -8.28
CA ILE A 18 9.80 25.48 -8.79
C ILE A 18 10.69 26.62 -8.24
N SER A 19 11.20 26.48 -7.02
CA SER A 19 12.15 27.43 -6.42
C SER A 19 13.54 27.44 -7.04
N HIS A 20 13.89 26.44 -7.84
CA HIS A 20 15.22 26.24 -8.41
C HIS A 20 15.15 26.26 -9.95
N GLY A 21 15.46 27.41 -10.56
CA GLY A 21 15.49 27.58 -12.01
C GLY A 21 14.19 28.15 -12.59
N HIS A 22 14.14 28.30 -13.92
CA HIS A 22 12.99 28.83 -14.66
C HIS A 22 11.88 27.78 -14.87
N ALA A 23 11.59 26.99 -13.84
CA ALA A 23 10.77 25.76 -13.91
C ALA A 23 9.25 26.00 -13.69
N GLY A 24 8.80 27.25 -13.80
CA GLY A 24 7.42 27.70 -13.61
C GLY A 24 7.31 28.85 -12.61
N ASP A 25 6.08 29.18 -12.23
CA ASP A 25 5.76 30.15 -11.17
C ASP A 25 4.65 29.57 -10.26
N TRP A 26 4.46 30.15 -9.08
CA TRP A 26 3.47 29.72 -8.11
C TRP A 26 2.09 30.29 -8.46
N TYR A 27 1.32 29.54 -9.25
CA TYR A 27 -0.09 29.82 -9.53
C TYR A 27 -1.01 28.93 -8.69
N TYR A 28 -2.22 29.41 -8.41
CA TYR A 28 -3.25 28.65 -7.66
C TYR A 28 -4.60 28.70 -8.37
N GLY A 29 -5.50 27.79 -7.96
CA GLY A 29 -6.88 27.76 -8.46
C GLY A 29 -6.97 27.60 -9.99
N ASP A 30 -7.85 28.39 -10.61
CA ASP A 30 -8.09 28.31 -12.06
C ASP A 30 -6.89 28.78 -12.89
N GLU A 31 -6.12 29.75 -12.37
CA GLU A 31 -4.91 30.22 -13.05
C GLU A 31 -3.84 29.13 -13.12
N PHE A 32 -3.67 28.35 -12.04
CA PHE A 32 -2.81 27.16 -12.08
C PHE A 32 -3.22 26.19 -13.19
N GLN A 33 -4.52 25.92 -13.33
CA GLN A 33 -5.01 25.02 -14.38
C GLN A 33 -4.74 25.58 -15.77
N ALA A 34 -4.97 26.88 -15.99
CA ALA A 34 -4.71 27.54 -17.26
C ALA A 34 -3.21 27.52 -17.63
N GLN A 35 -2.33 27.84 -16.68
CA GLN A 35 -0.88 27.85 -16.88
C GLN A 35 -0.32 26.44 -17.11
N ARG A 36 -0.85 25.46 -16.38
CA ARG A 36 -0.53 24.05 -16.61
C ARG A 36 -0.96 23.58 -18.00
N ALA A 37 -2.16 23.95 -18.44
CA ALA A 37 -2.64 23.65 -19.80
C ALA A 37 -1.81 24.37 -20.89
N ALA A 38 -1.33 25.58 -20.62
CA ALA A 38 -0.42 26.33 -21.50
C ALA A 38 0.99 25.70 -21.59
N GLY A 39 1.34 24.80 -20.66
CA GLY A 39 2.59 24.06 -20.66
C GLY A 39 3.70 24.67 -19.80
N THR A 40 3.38 25.64 -18.93
CA THR A 40 4.33 26.31 -18.03
C THR A 40 5.12 25.33 -17.17
N TYR A 41 4.54 24.18 -16.80
CA TYR A 41 5.16 23.17 -15.96
C TYR A 41 5.71 21.95 -16.73
N LYS A 42 5.78 21.98 -18.07
CA LYS A 42 6.19 20.81 -18.87
C LYS A 42 7.56 20.28 -18.49
N GLU A 43 8.54 21.17 -18.30
CA GLU A 43 9.92 20.76 -18.02
C GLU A 43 10.04 20.14 -16.62
N ILE A 44 9.43 20.75 -15.61
CA ILE A 44 9.45 20.24 -14.24
C ILE A 44 8.71 18.91 -14.13
N GLU A 45 7.52 18.78 -14.73
CA GLU A 45 6.79 17.52 -14.80
C GLU A 45 7.57 16.44 -15.58
N ALA A 46 8.28 16.82 -16.65
CA ALA A 46 9.14 15.90 -17.40
C ALA A 46 10.29 15.37 -16.53
N SER A 47 10.90 16.21 -15.68
CA SER A 47 11.96 15.76 -14.77
C SER A 47 11.45 14.76 -13.71
N TRP A 48 10.25 15.01 -13.16
CA TRP A 48 9.60 14.07 -12.23
C TRP A 48 9.24 12.77 -12.92
N LYS A 49 8.76 12.85 -14.16
CA LYS A 49 8.44 11.69 -14.98
C LYS A 49 9.71 10.90 -15.32
N GLU A 50 10.81 11.54 -15.70
CA GLU A 50 12.07 10.87 -15.99
C GLU A 50 12.54 10.06 -14.79
N LYS A 51 12.46 10.65 -13.59
CA LYS A 51 12.80 9.95 -12.35
C LYS A 51 11.81 8.82 -12.08
N GLY A 52 10.50 9.09 -12.14
CA GLY A 52 9.40 8.11 -12.11
C GLY A 52 9.67 6.88 -12.95
N ASP A 53 10.08 7.12 -14.19
CA ASP A 53 10.29 6.09 -15.20
C ASP A 53 11.44 5.15 -14.86
N ARG A 54 12.39 5.52 -13.99
CA ARG A 54 13.52 4.64 -13.61
C ARG A 54 13.04 3.34 -12.98
N VAL A 55 12.02 3.37 -12.11
CA VAL A 55 11.44 2.18 -11.48
C VAL A 55 10.74 1.31 -12.51
N TYR A 56 9.93 1.92 -13.38
CA TYR A 56 9.23 1.19 -14.44
C TYR A 56 10.17 0.55 -15.46
N GLN A 57 11.31 1.19 -15.78
CA GLN A 57 12.33 0.59 -16.64
C GLN A 57 13.06 -0.56 -15.95
N ALA A 58 13.32 -0.47 -14.64
CA ALA A 58 13.88 -1.57 -13.87
C ALA A 58 12.90 -2.76 -13.82
N GLU A 59 11.62 -2.51 -13.55
CA GLU A 59 10.54 -3.50 -13.53
C GLU A 59 10.44 -4.27 -14.86
N LYS A 60 10.43 -3.55 -16.00
CA LYS A 60 10.42 -4.14 -17.35
C LYS A 60 11.56 -5.13 -17.62
N ILE A 61 12.69 -4.98 -16.93
CA ILE A 61 13.84 -5.89 -17.06
C ILE A 61 13.73 -7.05 -16.05
N LEU A 62 13.32 -6.75 -14.82
CA LEU A 62 13.29 -7.72 -13.72
C LEU A 62 12.14 -8.70 -13.83
N GLU A 63 10.91 -8.24 -14.11
CA GLU A 63 9.74 -9.12 -14.13
C GLU A 63 9.86 -10.26 -15.15
N PRO A 64 10.24 -10.03 -16.44
CA PRO A 64 10.33 -11.13 -17.39
C PRO A 64 11.46 -12.12 -17.08
N ALA A 65 12.53 -11.66 -16.41
CA ALA A 65 13.61 -12.52 -15.94
C ALA A 65 13.12 -13.37 -14.76
N TYR A 66 12.49 -12.74 -13.77
CA TYR A 66 11.93 -13.41 -12.61
C TYR A 66 10.88 -14.46 -12.99
N ASP A 67 9.90 -14.10 -13.84
CA ASP A 67 8.85 -15.00 -14.30
C ASP A 67 9.40 -16.23 -15.02
N ARG A 68 10.46 -16.04 -15.81
CA ARG A 68 11.12 -17.13 -16.54
C ARG A 68 11.76 -18.12 -15.58
N GLU A 69 12.49 -17.62 -14.57
CA GLU A 69 13.13 -18.47 -13.58
C GLU A 69 12.10 -19.14 -12.66
N MET A 70 11.02 -18.45 -12.28
CA MET A 70 9.92 -19.06 -11.51
C MET A 70 9.20 -20.15 -12.32
N LYS A 71 8.99 -19.95 -13.62
CA LYS A 71 8.47 -20.99 -14.51
C LYS A 71 9.44 -22.18 -14.58
N ARG A 72 10.74 -21.93 -14.71
CA ARG A 72 11.75 -23.00 -14.74
C ARG A 72 11.74 -23.82 -13.45
N ILE A 73 11.78 -23.17 -12.28
CA ILE A 73 11.71 -23.85 -10.98
C ILE A 73 10.42 -24.66 -10.86
N SER A 74 9.27 -24.10 -11.24
CA SER A 74 8.00 -24.83 -11.14
C SER A 74 7.92 -26.05 -12.08
N THR A 75 8.61 -26.04 -13.23
CA THR A 75 8.73 -27.21 -14.11
C THR A 75 9.65 -28.31 -13.57
N MET A 76 10.64 -27.95 -12.74
CA MET A 76 11.57 -28.92 -12.14
C MET A 76 10.98 -29.68 -10.95
N ILE A 77 9.83 -29.24 -10.43
CA ILE A 77 9.14 -29.93 -9.34
C ILE A 77 8.49 -31.20 -9.87
N ASN A 78 9.03 -32.34 -9.40
CA ASN A 78 8.61 -33.68 -9.79
C ASN A 78 7.30 -34.12 -9.10
N VAL A 79 6.22 -33.40 -9.39
CA VAL A 79 4.86 -33.69 -8.92
C VAL A 79 3.94 -33.73 -10.13
N GLU A 80 3.31 -34.87 -10.36
CA GLU A 80 2.40 -35.07 -11.49
C GLU A 80 1.10 -34.27 -11.35
N GLY A 81 0.49 -33.94 -12.48
CA GLY A 81 -0.81 -33.27 -12.53
C GLY A 81 -0.78 -31.78 -12.17
N GLN A 82 -1.97 -31.25 -11.87
CA GLN A 82 -2.17 -29.84 -11.52
C GLN A 82 -1.57 -29.55 -10.15
N ARG A 83 -0.72 -28.51 -10.08
CA ARG A 83 -0.05 -28.09 -8.84
C ARG A 83 0.11 -26.57 -8.80
N ILE A 84 0.23 -26.03 -7.60
CA ILE A 84 0.55 -24.63 -7.33
C ILE A 84 1.84 -24.63 -6.52
N VAL A 85 2.83 -23.86 -6.97
CA VAL A 85 4.13 -23.74 -6.31
C VAL A 85 4.21 -22.34 -5.73
N VAL A 86 4.41 -22.26 -4.42
CA VAL A 86 4.55 -20.98 -3.71
C VAL A 86 5.99 -20.86 -3.26
N TYR A 87 6.71 -19.88 -3.83
CA TYR A 87 8.08 -19.57 -3.48
C TYR A 87 8.13 -18.38 -2.52
N ASN A 88 8.92 -18.50 -1.46
CA ASN A 88 9.21 -17.44 -0.52
C ASN A 88 10.61 -16.86 -0.81
N PRO A 89 10.73 -15.66 -1.38
CA PRO A 89 12.02 -15.05 -1.68
C PRO A 89 12.72 -14.48 -0.45
N LEU A 90 12.07 -14.43 0.72
CA LEU A 90 12.61 -13.79 1.93
C LEU A 90 13.60 -14.72 2.66
N PRO A 91 14.55 -14.15 3.42
CA PRO A 91 15.52 -14.93 4.21
C PRO A 91 14.95 -15.43 5.55
N TRP A 92 13.64 -15.50 5.71
CA TRP A 92 12.95 -16.05 6.88
C TRP A 92 11.67 -16.78 6.49
N VAL A 93 11.21 -17.69 7.35
CA VAL A 93 9.94 -18.42 7.17
C VAL A 93 8.77 -17.43 7.15
N ARG A 94 7.83 -17.61 6.23
CA ARG A 94 6.68 -16.70 6.10
C ARG A 94 5.39 -17.44 5.72
N SER A 95 4.30 -17.00 6.35
CA SER A 95 2.93 -17.29 5.94
C SER A 95 2.34 -16.12 5.13
N GLY A 96 1.47 -16.39 4.16
CA GLY A 96 0.86 -15.32 3.38
C GLY A 96 -0.35 -15.74 2.55
N LEU A 97 -1.18 -14.75 2.22
CA LEU A 97 -2.29 -14.89 1.30
C LEU A 97 -1.76 -15.02 -0.13
N VAL A 98 -2.07 -16.13 -0.79
CA VAL A 98 -1.83 -16.35 -2.21
C VAL A 98 -3.10 -16.01 -2.97
N THR A 99 -2.98 -15.26 -4.07
CA THR A 99 -4.09 -14.92 -4.97
C THR A 99 -3.65 -15.18 -6.41
N ILE A 100 -4.31 -16.11 -7.10
CA ILE A 100 -3.96 -16.47 -8.49
C ILE A 100 -5.21 -16.60 -9.35
N LEU A 101 -5.05 -16.35 -10.65
CA LEU A 101 -6.08 -16.70 -11.63
C LEU A 101 -6.10 -18.21 -11.81
N GLN A 102 -7.24 -18.83 -11.55
CA GLN A 102 -7.46 -20.26 -11.70
C GLN A 102 -8.85 -20.52 -12.28
N LYS A 103 -8.91 -21.12 -13.47
CA LYS A 103 -10.18 -21.44 -14.14
C LYS A 103 -10.80 -22.75 -13.63
N ASN A 104 -9.97 -23.65 -13.09
CA ASN A 104 -10.44 -24.92 -12.58
C ASN A 104 -11.12 -24.71 -11.23
N ASN A 105 -12.21 -25.43 -11.00
CA ASN A 105 -12.86 -25.43 -9.69
C ASN A 105 -12.05 -26.28 -8.69
N ILE A 106 -11.16 -25.63 -7.95
CA ILE A 106 -10.44 -26.21 -6.82
C ILE A 106 -11.26 -25.98 -5.56
N VAL A 107 -11.52 -27.04 -4.80
CA VAL A 107 -12.30 -27.01 -3.55
C VAL A 107 -11.44 -27.02 -2.29
N ALA A 108 -10.24 -27.60 -2.37
CA ALA A 108 -9.22 -27.59 -1.32
C ALA A 108 -7.85 -27.85 -1.93
N LEU A 109 -6.80 -27.55 -1.17
CA LEU A 109 -5.41 -27.86 -1.52
C LEU A 109 -4.77 -28.71 -0.43
N GLU A 110 -3.98 -29.70 -0.81
CA GLU A 110 -3.05 -30.37 0.09
C GLU A 110 -1.67 -29.73 -0.04
N ASN A 111 -1.08 -29.32 1.08
CA ASN A 111 0.30 -28.90 1.14
C ASN A 111 1.22 -30.13 1.23
N LEU A 112 1.94 -30.43 0.16
CA LEU A 112 2.79 -31.63 0.09
C LEU A 112 3.97 -31.61 1.08
N SER A 113 4.35 -30.46 1.64
CA SER A 113 5.43 -30.43 2.65
C SER A 113 4.96 -30.86 4.04
N THR A 114 3.67 -30.77 4.33
CA THR A 114 3.09 -31.05 5.66
C THR A 114 2.00 -32.12 5.65
N GLY A 115 1.42 -32.43 4.49
CA GLY A 115 0.22 -33.24 4.32
C GLY A 115 -1.07 -32.52 4.76
N GLU A 116 -1.01 -31.23 5.09
CA GLU A 116 -2.17 -30.47 5.55
C GLU A 116 -3.11 -30.16 4.39
N ILE A 117 -4.41 -30.50 4.55
CA ILE A 117 -5.48 -30.06 3.65
C ILE A 117 -5.98 -28.69 4.13
N ILE A 118 -5.86 -27.68 3.26
CA ILE A 118 -6.23 -26.30 3.54
C ILE A 118 -7.45 -25.84 2.73
N PRO A 119 -8.29 -24.96 3.28
CA PRO A 119 -9.40 -24.36 2.55
C PRO A 119 -8.89 -23.41 1.46
N VAL A 120 -9.73 -23.21 0.46
CA VAL A 120 -9.53 -22.19 -0.59
C VAL A 120 -10.80 -21.38 -0.76
N HIS A 121 -10.64 -20.12 -1.17
CA HIS A 121 -11.73 -19.31 -1.68
C HIS A 121 -11.59 -19.19 -3.20
N ASN A 122 -12.52 -19.75 -3.96
CA ASN A 122 -12.46 -19.77 -5.42
C ASN A 122 -13.72 -19.11 -6.02
N LYS A 123 -13.60 -17.84 -6.41
CA LYS A 123 -14.72 -17.05 -6.94
C LYS A 123 -14.29 -16.22 -8.14
N GLY A 124 -15.05 -16.30 -9.23
CA GLY A 124 -14.77 -15.52 -10.45
C GLY A 124 -13.43 -15.86 -11.10
N ASN A 125 -13.01 -17.14 -11.04
CA ASN A 125 -11.68 -17.61 -11.44
C ASN A 125 -10.52 -17.05 -10.61
N ILE A 126 -10.78 -16.49 -9.45
CA ILE A 126 -9.75 -16.03 -8.52
C ILE A 126 -9.70 -17.05 -7.37
N LEU A 127 -8.61 -17.80 -7.33
CA LEU A 127 -8.31 -18.72 -6.24
C LEU A 127 -7.45 -18.00 -5.20
N ARG A 128 -7.89 -18.06 -3.95
CA ARG A 128 -7.17 -17.55 -2.80
C ARG A 128 -7.00 -18.63 -1.74
N PHE A 129 -5.86 -18.66 -1.07
CA PHE A 129 -5.59 -19.54 0.07
C PHE A 129 -4.43 -18.99 0.91
N ILE A 130 -4.30 -19.45 2.16
CA ILE A 130 -3.17 -19.09 3.02
C ILE A 130 -2.09 -20.17 2.89
N ALA A 131 -0.94 -19.78 2.35
CA ALA A 131 0.27 -20.62 2.35
C ALA A 131 0.99 -20.41 3.68
N LYS A 132 0.96 -21.40 4.57
CA LYS A 132 1.58 -21.32 5.90
C LYS A 132 3.03 -21.78 5.89
N ASP A 133 3.86 -21.08 6.66
CA ASP A 133 5.23 -21.46 7.03
C ASP A 133 6.12 -21.86 5.85
N ILE A 134 6.10 -21.07 4.78
CA ILE A 134 6.92 -21.32 3.60
C ILE A 134 8.40 -21.05 3.97
N PRO A 135 9.31 -22.02 3.77
CA PRO A 135 10.71 -21.89 4.18
C PRO A 135 11.41 -20.67 3.58
N SER A 136 12.41 -20.14 4.31
CA SER A 136 13.31 -19.08 3.82
C SER A 136 13.94 -19.45 2.49
N SER A 137 13.86 -18.56 1.50
CA SER A 137 14.39 -18.78 0.13
C SER A 137 13.98 -20.15 -0.45
N GLY A 138 12.82 -20.65 -0.03
CA GLY A 138 12.33 -22.00 -0.33
C GLY A 138 10.92 -21.97 -0.91
N TYR A 139 10.34 -23.14 -1.12
CA TYR A 139 9.01 -23.27 -1.69
C TYR A 139 8.19 -24.36 -1.00
N ALA A 140 6.87 -24.30 -1.17
CA ALA A 140 5.97 -25.41 -0.93
C ALA A 140 5.12 -25.69 -2.18
N THR A 141 4.70 -26.94 -2.32
CA THR A 141 3.86 -27.39 -3.45
C THR A 141 2.50 -27.78 -2.93
N PHE A 142 1.46 -27.26 -3.57
CA PHE A 142 0.07 -27.48 -3.23
C PHE A 142 -0.64 -28.19 -4.37
N VAL A 143 -1.39 -29.25 -4.08
CA VAL A 143 -2.13 -30.02 -5.08
C VAL A 143 -3.65 -29.96 -4.81
N PRO A 144 -4.50 -29.87 -5.84
CA PRO A 144 -5.94 -29.93 -5.67
C PRO A 144 -6.39 -31.27 -5.08
N VAL A 145 -7.25 -31.22 -4.07
CA VAL A 145 -7.91 -32.41 -3.51
C VAL A 145 -9.43 -32.30 -3.64
N LYS A 146 -10.12 -33.45 -3.61
CA LYS A 146 -11.57 -33.52 -3.81
C LYS A 146 -12.40 -33.22 -2.56
N GLU A 147 -11.77 -33.25 -1.39
CA GLU A 147 -12.46 -33.10 -0.10
C GLU A 147 -11.77 -32.02 0.74
N GLN A 148 -12.58 -31.20 1.40
CA GLN A 148 -12.11 -30.24 2.40
C GLN A 148 -11.96 -30.94 3.76
N ASN A 149 -10.96 -30.52 4.55
CA ASN A 149 -10.92 -30.84 5.96
C ASN A 149 -11.55 -29.67 6.77
N PRO A 150 -12.71 -29.87 7.41
CA PRO A 150 -13.44 -28.79 8.09
C PRO A 150 -12.73 -28.24 9.36
N LYS A 151 -11.63 -28.85 9.80
CA LYS A 151 -10.93 -28.46 11.05
C LYS A 151 -10.00 -27.24 10.94
N ASN A 152 -9.71 -26.77 9.72
CA ASN A 152 -8.65 -25.77 9.49
C ASN A 152 -9.15 -24.35 9.18
N VAL A 153 -10.43 -24.04 9.45
CA VAL A 153 -10.97 -22.69 9.28
C VAL A 153 -10.80 -21.92 10.59
N THR A 154 -9.80 -21.05 10.65
CA THR A 154 -9.67 -20.05 11.73
C THR A 154 -10.67 -18.93 11.42
N THR A 155 -11.48 -18.52 12.38
CA THR A 155 -12.56 -17.57 12.13
C THR A 155 -12.08 -16.14 12.39
N THR A 156 -11.74 -15.39 11.35
CA THR A 156 -11.77 -13.92 11.43
C THR A 156 -13.21 -13.48 11.71
N ILE A 157 -13.40 -12.58 12.68
CA ILE A 157 -14.70 -11.98 12.97
C ILE A 157 -14.75 -10.63 12.30
N ALA A 158 -15.67 -10.45 11.36
CA ALA A 158 -16.04 -9.15 10.83
C ALA A 158 -17.43 -8.78 11.40
N ASP A 159 -17.45 -7.98 12.47
CA ASP A 159 -18.66 -7.52 13.13
C ASP A 159 -19.02 -6.12 12.62
N GLU A 160 -19.87 -6.09 11.59
CA GLU A 160 -20.37 -4.85 11.01
C GLU A 160 -21.19 -4.03 12.02
N LYS A 161 -21.94 -4.67 12.92
CA LYS A 161 -22.76 -3.96 13.91
C LYS A 161 -21.90 -3.32 15.00
N GLY A 162 -20.83 -4.00 15.41
CA GLY A 162 -19.85 -3.51 16.38
C GLY A 162 -18.74 -2.63 15.79
N ASN A 163 -18.75 -2.41 14.47
CA ASN A 163 -17.70 -1.75 13.70
C ASN A 163 -16.29 -2.31 13.98
N MET A 164 -16.14 -3.62 13.87
CA MET A 164 -14.97 -4.30 14.38
C MET A 164 -14.52 -5.43 13.45
N ILE A 165 -13.21 -5.59 13.33
CA ILE A 165 -12.59 -6.79 12.77
C ILE A 165 -11.64 -7.39 13.80
N GLU A 166 -11.60 -8.72 13.87
CA GLU A 166 -10.75 -9.44 14.83
C GLU A 166 -10.19 -10.71 14.21
N ASN A 167 -8.90 -10.96 14.41
CA ASN A 167 -8.24 -12.23 14.10
C ASN A 167 -7.47 -12.76 15.33
N GLU A 168 -6.58 -13.74 15.14
CA GLU A 168 -5.79 -14.31 16.24
C GLU A 168 -4.82 -13.30 16.90
N TYR A 169 -4.37 -12.28 16.16
CA TYR A 169 -3.37 -11.31 16.60
C TYR A 169 -3.96 -10.00 17.11
N PHE A 170 -4.98 -9.48 16.42
CA PHE A 170 -5.47 -8.12 16.62
C PHE A 170 -6.98 -8.07 16.72
N LYS A 171 -7.44 -7.10 17.50
CA LYS A 171 -8.83 -6.64 17.51
C LYS A 171 -8.86 -5.16 17.15
N VAL A 172 -9.50 -4.82 16.05
CA VAL A 172 -9.52 -3.47 15.47
C VAL A 172 -10.94 -2.94 15.49
N LYS A 173 -11.13 -1.72 16.01
CA LYS A 173 -12.41 -0.99 15.94
C LYS A 173 -12.30 0.22 15.05
N ILE A 174 -13.35 0.45 14.27
CA ILE A 174 -13.48 1.56 13.35
C ILE A 174 -14.60 2.47 13.87
N ASP A 175 -14.40 3.78 13.74
CA ASP A 175 -15.46 4.77 13.91
C ASP A 175 -15.87 5.29 12.52
N PRO A 176 -17.01 4.84 11.97
CA PRO A 176 -17.50 5.30 10.67
C PRO A 176 -17.81 6.80 10.63
N SER A 177 -18.14 7.41 11.78
CA SER A 177 -18.47 8.83 11.85
C SER A 177 -17.25 9.69 11.58
N LYS A 178 -16.08 9.28 12.10
CA LYS A 178 -14.76 9.89 11.84
C LYS A 178 -14.04 9.32 10.60
N GLY A 179 -14.43 8.13 10.17
CA GLY A 179 -13.73 7.41 9.10
C GLY A 179 -12.31 7.00 9.50
N SER A 180 -12.14 6.58 10.74
CA SER A 180 -10.82 6.33 11.34
C SER A 180 -10.81 5.05 12.18
N VAL A 181 -9.62 4.48 12.37
CA VAL A 181 -9.41 3.42 13.35
C VAL A 181 -9.34 4.05 14.74
N VAL A 182 -10.13 3.55 15.68
CA VAL A 182 -10.20 4.09 17.05
C VAL A 182 -9.65 3.15 18.09
N SER A 183 -9.35 1.90 17.76
CA SER A 183 -8.69 0.96 18.68
C SER A 183 -8.01 -0.14 17.88
N ILE A 184 -6.80 -0.51 18.28
CA ILE A 184 -6.07 -1.70 17.82
C ILE A 184 -5.50 -2.35 19.07
N ILE A 185 -6.13 -3.43 19.52
CA ILE A 185 -5.64 -4.25 20.62
C ILE A 185 -4.75 -5.35 20.04
N ASP A 186 -3.47 -5.37 20.41
CA ASP A 186 -2.60 -6.53 20.26
C ASP A 186 -3.01 -7.59 21.31
N LYS A 187 -3.56 -8.71 20.85
CA LYS A 187 -4.09 -9.77 21.72
C LYS A 187 -2.99 -10.51 22.48
N LYS A 188 -1.76 -10.51 21.97
CA LYS A 188 -0.62 -11.17 22.64
C LYS A 188 -0.14 -10.35 23.84
N SER A 189 0.00 -9.04 23.67
CA SER A 189 0.48 -8.16 24.74
C SER A 189 -0.65 -7.53 25.58
N GLY A 190 -1.89 -7.56 25.09
CA GLY A 190 -3.04 -6.87 25.67
C GLY A 190 -3.00 -5.35 25.52
N LYS A 191 -2.03 -4.80 24.75
CA LYS A 191 -1.83 -3.35 24.63
C LYS A 191 -2.74 -2.74 23.59
N GLU A 192 -3.28 -1.57 23.93
CA GLU A 192 -3.88 -0.65 22.98
C GLU A 192 -2.77 0.11 22.24
N MET A 193 -2.83 0.10 20.90
CA MET A 193 -1.84 0.73 20.02
C MET A 193 -2.30 2.10 19.51
N VAL A 194 -3.59 2.43 19.65
CA VAL A 194 -4.16 3.72 19.26
C VAL A 194 -4.31 4.62 20.48
N ASP A 195 -3.76 5.84 20.41
CA ASP A 195 -3.97 6.85 21.44
C ASP A 195 -5.44 7.24 21.55
N GLN A 196 -6.10 6.76 22.61
CA GLN A 196 -7.51 7.01 22.89
C GLN A 196 -7.80 8.45 23.33
N SER A 197 -6.76 9.21 23.70
CA SER A 197 -6.89 10.59 24.17
C SER A 197 -6.76 11.64 23.07
N SER A 198 -6.28 11.23 21.89
CA SER A 198 -6.17 12.08 20.72
C SER A 198 -7.55 12.57 20.25
N GLU A 199 -7.63 13.83 19.83
CA GLU A 199 -8.82 14.36 19.15
C GLU A 199 -9.08 13.64 17.81
N TYR A 200 -8.01 13.15 17.17
CA TYR A 200 -8.03 12.39 15.92
C TYR A 200 -8.02 10.90 16.14
N GLY A 201 -8.79 10.17 15.33
CA GLY A 201 -8.59 8.73 15.19
C GLY A 201 -7.34 8.39 14.37
N PHE A 202 -6.83 7.18 14.55
CA PHE A 202 -5.67 6.70 13.82
C PHE A 202 -5.99 6.56 12.32
N GLY A 203 -5.17 7.20 11.48
CA GLY A 203 -5.38 7.25 10.03
C GLY A 203 -6.58 8.08 9.59
N GLN A 204 -7.13 8.94 10.46
CA GLN A 204 -8.21 9.86 10.08
C GLN A 204 -7.77 10.78 8.93
N TYR A 205 -8.61 10.90 7.90
CA TYR A 205 -8.37 11.86 6.83
C TYR A 205 -8.50 13.29 7.38
N MET A 206 -7.54 14.14 7.05
CA MET A 206 -7.57 15.57 7.37
C MET A 206 -6.96 16.33 6.20
N TYR A 207 -7.67 17.35 5.73
CA TYR A 207 -7.20 18.25 4.69
C TYR A 207 -7.16 19.67 5.22
N GLU A 208 -5.97 20.29 5.14
CA GLU A 208 -5.75 21.68 5.52
C GLU A 208 -5.34 22.51 4.31
N ARG A 209 -5.95 23.68 4.18
CA ARG A 209 -5.50 24.75 3.29
C ARG A 209 -5.14 25.94 4.14
N PHE A 210 -3.86 26.28 4.14
CA PHE A 210 -3.32 27.43 4.87
C PHE A 210 -3.62 28.75 4.14
N SER A 211 -3.88 29.81 4.90
CA SER A 211 -3.96 31.17 4.35
C SER A 211 -2.56 31.75 4.11
N ASN A 212 -2.49 32.84 3.34
CA ASN A 212 -1.27 33.64 3.20
C ASN A 212 -0.69 34.03 4.58
N LYS A 213 -1.54 34.48 5.52
CA LYS A 213 -1.09 34.83 6.89
C LYS A 213 -0.48 33.64 7.62
N ASN A 214 -1.02 32.42 7.45
CA ASN A 214 -0.43 31.24 8.08
C ASN A 214 0.94 30.92 7.48
N ALA A 215 1.07 30.93 6.16
CA ALA A 215 2.33 30.67 5.47
C ALA A 215 3.41 31.70 5.85
N SER A 216 3.04 33.00 5.84
CA SER A 216 3.93 34.09 6.24
C SER A 216 4.38 33.97 7.70
N ASN A 217 3.46 33.72 8.64
CA ASN A 217 3.81 33.51 10.04
C ASN A 217 4.74 32.30 10.24
N TYR A 218 4.51 31.22 9.50
CA TYR A 218 5.38 30.05 9.53
C TYR A 218 6.80 30.40 9.05
N VAL A 219 6.92 31.08 7.91
CA VAL A 219 8.20 31.55 7.39
C VAL A 219 8.95 32.40 8.41
N ASP A 220 8.26 33.35 9.04
CA ASP A 220 8.87 34.27 10.01
C ASP A 220 9.42 33.54 11.25
N GLN A 221 8.75 32.48 11.70
CA GLN A 221 9.17 31.69 12.84
C GLN A 221 10.25 30.65 12.48
N TYR A 222 10.11 30.02 11.32
CA TYR A 222 10.91 28.89 10.88
C TYR A 222 12.26 29.33 10.30
N LEU A 223 12.26 30.31 9.38
CA LEU A 223 13.48 30.76 8.72
C LEU A 223 14.29 31.68 9.64
N LYS A 224 15.44 31.16 10.10
CA LYS A 224 16.41 31.94 10.88
C LYS A 224 17.29 32.85 10.02
N VAL A 225 17.46 32.51 8.75
CA VAL A 225 18.17 33.31 7.74
C VAL A 225 17.30 33.39 6.49
N ARG A 226 17.07 34.61 5.98
CA ARG A 226 16.16 34.87 4.86
C ARG A 226 16.90 34.90 3.52
N TYR A 227 17.18 33.73 2.96
CA TYR A 227 17.58 33.62 1.56
C TYR A 227 16.34 33.69 0.66
N SER A 228 16.48 34.27 -0.54
CA SER A 228 15.38 34.46 -1.50
C SER A 228 14.68 33.15 -1.86
N TRP A 229 15.42 32.08 -2.11
CA TRP A 229 14.89 30.75 -2.38
C TRP A 229 14.10 30.16 -1.20
N GLY A 230 14.49 30.49 0.04
CA GLY A 230 13.78 30.02 1.24
C GLY A 230 12.43 30.71 1.38
N LEU A 231 12.36 32.00 1.10
CA LEU A 231 11.10 32.75 1.17
C LEU A 231 10.08 32.21 0.15
N THR A 232 10.52 31.84 -1.04
CA THR A 232 9.63 31.25 -2.06
C THR A 232 9.27 29.80 -1.73
N GLU A 233 10.23 28.98 -1.30
CA GLU A 233 9.98 27.56 -1.01
C GLU A 233 9.05 27.36 0.20
N PHE A 234 9.19 28.17 1.25
CA PHE A 234 8.39 28.01 2.47
C PHE A 234 7.19 28.95 2.53
N GLY A 235 7.25 30.11 1.86
CA GLY A 235 6.23 31.15 1.96
C GLY A 235 5.05 31.00 1.03
N ARG A 236 5.13 30.12 0.02
CA ARG A 236 4.10 29.92 -1.00
C ARG A 236 3.68 31.28 -1.62
N PRO A 237 4.52 31.88 -2.48
CA PRO A 237 4.26 33.17 -3.12
C PRO A 237 2.88 33.17 -3.80
N ASN A 238 2.28 34.35 -3.95
CA ASN A 238 1.01 34.58 -4.65
C ASN A 238 -0.23 33.89 -4.03
N LEU A 239 -0.17 33.44 -2.78
CA LEU A 239 -1.38 33.07 -2.05
C LEU A 239 -2.29 34.28 -1.87
N ASP A 240 -3.58 34.10 -2.17
CA ASP A 240 -4.61 35.10 -1.92
C ASP A 240 -4.95 35.21 -0.43
N ASP A 241 -5.84 36.15 -0.10
CA ASP A 241 -6.34 36.36 1.27
C ASP A 241 -7.38 35.31 1.70
N THR A 242 -7.49 34.20 0.97
CA THR A 242 -8.43 33.14 1.31
C THR A 242 -8.08 32.58 2.70
N PRO A 243 -9.06 32.51 3.62
CA PRO A 243 -8.78 32.09 4.98
C PRO A 243 -8.41 30.61 5.07
N TYR A 244 -7.72 30.29 6.18
CA TYR A 244 -7.46 28.92 6.58
C TYR A 244 -8.75 28.12 6.54
N LYS A 245 -8.66 26.93 5.96
CA LYS A 245 -9.75 25.98 5.96
C LYS A 245 -9.20 24.62 6.32
N ARG A 246 -9.88 23.96 7.23
CA ARG A 246 -9.68 22.56 7.53
C ARG A 246 -10.95 21.78 7.29
N VAL A 247 -10.78 20.61 6.70
CA VAL A 247 -11.83 19.63 6.48
C VAL A 247 -11.33 18.33 7.09
N ASP A 248 -11.94 17.96 8.21
CA ASP A 248 -11.78 16.62 8.73
C ASP A 248 -12.63 15.67 7.89
N GLY A 249 -12.05 14.51 7.59
CA GLY A 249 -12.80 13.39 7.07
C GLY A 249 -13.88 12.97 8.07
N GLY A 250 -14.99 12.50 7.54
CA GLY A 250 -16.11 11.99 8.31
C GLY A 250 -17.18 11.43 7.40
N LYS A 251 -18.01 10.53 7.92
CA LYS A 251 -19.01 9.76 7.15
C LYS A 251 -18.38 8.77 6.16
N ALA A 252 -17.40 8.01 6.61
CA ALA A 252 -16.85 6.94 5.79
C ALA A 252 -17.92 5.87 5.53
N LYS A 253 -18.04 5.43 4.28
CA LYS A 253 -18.72 4.19 3.97
C LYS A 253 -17.77 3.05 4.31
N VAL A 254 -18.02 2.40 5.45
CA VAL A 254 -17.26 1.21 5.86
C VAL A 254 -18.00 -0.02 5.34
N THR A 255 -17.26 -0.99 4.82
CA THR A 255 -17.83 -2.28 4.40
C THR A 255 -16.95 -3.40 4.92
N TYR A 256 -17.60 -4.39 5.51
CA TYR A 256 -16.95 -5.52 6.15
C TYR A 256 -17.10 -6.74 5.24
N PHE A 257 -16.01 -7.47 5.05
CA PHE A 257 -15.99 -8.68 4.23
C PHE A 257 -15.26 -9.78 4.97
N SER A 258 -15.82 -10.98 4.90
CA SER A 258 -15.15 -12.23 5.25
C SER A 258 -15.32 -13.22 4.11
N ASP A 259 -14.35 -14.10 3.95
CA ASP A 259 -14.37 -15.20 2.99
C ASP A 259 -13.94 -16.50 3.68
N ASP A 260 -13.99 -17.61 2.93
CA ASP A 260 -13.75 -18.97 3.45
C ASP A 260 -12.31 -19.22 3.92
N ILE A 261 -11.41 -18.26 3.71
CA ILE A 261 -9.99 -18.31 4.07
C ILE A 261 -9.58 -17.18 5.01
N SER A 262 -10.52 -16.35 5.45
CA SER A 262 -10.28 -15.23 6.35
C SER A 262 -9.92 -15.80 7.73
N ALA A 263 -8.60 -15.88 7.98
CA ALA A 263 -7.98 -16.37 9.21
C ALA A 263 -7.65 -15.22 10.18
#